data_AF-A0A950WGT4-F1
#
_entry.id   AF-A0A950WGT4-F1
#
_cell.length_a   1.000
_cell.length_b   1.000
_cell.length_c   1.000
_cell.angle_alpha   90.00
_cell.angle_beta   90.00
_cell.angle_gamma   90.00
#
_symmetry.space_group_name_H-M   'P 1'
#
loop_
_entity.id
_entity.type
_entity.pdbx_description
1 polymer ?
#
loop_
_entity_poly.entity_id
_entity_poly.type
_entity_poly.pdbx_seq_one_letter_code
_entity_poly.pdbx_strand_id
1 'polypeptide(L)'
;MPRDAQGLAVTTRSEAAVHALDHVIEGYVGYRADVANRLSALLELDPDFGLAHCLQGYFAMLTYKAAALPAVRQAATRARQFTANATPREQAHVAALEAWVEGEPERATAIWQQIVDEHPRDMLAFRLAHFINFWLGRPHAMLVSVLGVEKHWSDSVPGYVAILACRCFAHEECGHYMEAEAAGRAAIERDPSDLWAAHGVAHVLEMQGRRGEGLLWLDQLARHWDGASNIRHHLWWHAAMFHLERGDTGRVLALYDEAFRDHRSPLTQAQPDLYIDVQNAASMLWRLAR
;
A
#
# COMPACT_ATOMS: atom_id res chain seq x y z
N MET A 1 -28.45 0.07 5.97
CA MET A 1 -26.98 0.22 5.95
C MET A 1 -26.56 0.11 4.49
N PRO A 2 -25.93 1.16 3.94
CA PRO A 2 -25.38 1.11 2.59
C PRO A 2 -24.24 0.08 2.51
N ARG A 3 -23.79 -0.21 1.29
CA ARG A 3 -22.69 -1.15 1.01
C ARG A 3 -21.58 -0.42 0.27
N ASP A 4 -20.33 -0.71 0.63
CA ASP A 4 -19.14 -0.23 -0.08
C ASP A 4 -18.98 -0.88 -1.47
N ALA A 5 -17.96 -0.47 -2.21
CA ALA A 5 -17.64 -0.96 -3.56
C ALA A 5 -17.39 -2.48 -3.62
N GLN A 6 -17.01 -3.11 -2.50
CA GLN A 6 -16.84 -4.57 -2.41
C GLN A 6 -18.10 -5.30 -1.96
N GLY A 7 -19.18 -4.55 -1.70
CA GLY A 7 -20.48 -5.05 -1.32
C GLY A 7 -20.61 -5.33 0.17
N LEU A 8 -19.74 -4.81 1.03
CA LEU A 8 -19.79 -5.03 2.47
C LEU A 8 -20.59 -3.93 3.16
N ALA A 9 -21.38 -4.29 4.18
CA ALA A 9 -22.26 -3.33 4.85
C ALA A 9 -21.45 -2.33 5.69
N VAL A 10 -21.83 -1.06 5.68
CA VAL A 10 -21.13 0.02 6.39
C VAL A 10 -22.09 0.77 7.30
N THR A 11 -21.62 1.16 8.51
CA THR A 11 -22.44 1.87 9.50
C THR A 11 -22.38 3.38 9.25
N THR A 12 -23.09 3.82 8.22
CA THR A 12 -23.41 5.23 7.98
C THR A 12 -24.82 5.35 7.38
N ARG A 13 -25.39 6.56 7.42
CA ARG A 13 -26.63 6.91 6.70
C ARG A 13 -26.37 7.71 5.41
N SER A 14 -25.12 8.09 5.16
CA SER A 14 -24.71 8.93 4.05
C SER A 14 -24.15 8.09 2.92
N GLU A 15 -24.88 7.97 1.80
CA GLU A 15 -24.37 7.34 0.57
C GLU A 15 -23.15 8.10 0.03
N ALA A 16 -23.11 9.42 0.19
CA ALA A 16 -21.97 10.23 -0.19
C ALA A 16 -20.71 9.88 0.63
N ALA A 17 -20.86 9.57 1.93
CA ALA A 17 -19.74 9.11 2.76
C ALA A 17 -19.26 7.71 2.34
N VAL A 18 -20.15 6.83 1.87
CA VAL A 18 -19.74 5.52 1.33
C VAL A 18 -18.94 5.68 0.04
N HIS A 19 -19.40 6.52 -0.90
CA HIS A 19 -18.62 6.80 -2.11
C HIS A 19 -17.26 7.46 -1.80
N ALA A 20 -17.22 8.34 -0.80
CA ALA A 20 -15.96 8.93 -0.35
C ALA A 20 -15.04 7.89 0.34
N LEU A 21 -15.59 6.94 1.10
CA LEU A 21 -14.85 5.80 1.65
C LEU A 21 -14.20 4.98 0.54
N ASP A 22 -14.98 4.60 -0.47
CA ASP A 22 -14.50 3.84 -1.63
C ASP A 22 -13.34 4.59 -2.31
N HIS A 23 -13.50 5.90 -2.50
CA HIS A 23 -12.48 6.73 -3.12
C HIS A 23 -11.19 6.85 -2.29
N VAL A 24 -11.30 6.85 -0.95
CA VAL A 24 -10.16 6.80 -0.03
C VAL A 24 -9.43 5.46 -0.12
N ILE A 25 -10.18 4.34 -0.10
CA ILE A 25 -9.61 2.99 -0.19
C ILE A 25 -8.92 2.80 -1.54
N GLU A 26 -9.56 3.19 -2.64
CA GLU A 26 -8.96 3.23 -3.98
C GLU A 26 -7.65 4.03 -3.99
N GLY A 27 -7.66 5.23 -3.38
CA GLY A 27 -6.46 6.06 -3.27
C GLY A 27 -5.33 5.40 -2.47
N TYR A 28 -5.67 4.71 -1.39
CA TYR A 28 -4.71 3.98 -0.56
C TYR A 28 -4.09 2.80 -1.31
N VAL A 29 -4.91 1.92 -1.90
CA VAL A 29 -4.41 0.73 -2.60
C VAL A 29 -3.67 1.07 -3.89
N GLY A 30 -4.09 2.14 -4.57
CA GLY A 30 -3.43 2.69 -5.76
C GLY A 30 -2.27 3.63 -5.45
N TYR A 31 -1.86 3.76 -4.18
CA TYR A 31 -0.72 4.57 -3.77
C TYR A 31 -0.76 6.03 -4.24
N ARG A 32 -1.93 6.67 -4.15
CA ARG A 32 -2.14 8.05 -4.60
C ARG A 32 -1.66 9.08 -3.57
N ALA A 33 -1.04 10.15 -4.03
CA ALA A 33 -0.47 11.19 -3.16
C ALA A 33 -1.55 12.03 -2.43
N ASP A 34 -2.77 12.08 -2.96
CA ASP A 34 -3.89 12.87 -2.47
C ASP A 34 -4.76 12.12 -1.42
N VAL A 35 -4.36 10.94 -0.96
CA VAL A 35 -5.17 10.11 -0.05
C VAL A 35 -5.57 10.83 1.24
N ALA A 36 -4.70 11.70 1.77
CA ALA A 36 -5.00 12.51 2.94
C ALA A 36 -6.13 13.53 2.68
N ASN A 37 -6.18 14.11 1.48
CA ASN A 37 -7.24 15.03 1.09
C ASN A 37 -8.57 14.29 0.92
N ARG A 38 -8.53 13.08 0.33
CA ARG A 38 -9.72 12.21 0.21
C ARG A 38 -10.29 11.86 1.58
N LEU A 39 -9.42 11.52 2.54
CA LEU A 39 -9.83 11.23 3.91
C LEU A 39 -10.43 12.46 4.62
N SER A 40 -9.85 13.65 4.41
CA SER A 40 -10.43 14.89 4.95
C SER A 40 -11.86 15.11 4.42
N ALA A 41 -12.06 14.96 3.10
CA ALA A 41 -13.37 15.09 2.49
C ALA A 41 -14.39 14.06 3.02
N LEU A 42 -13.96 12.83 3.26
CA LEU A 42 -14.79 11.80 3.90
C LEU A 42 -15.24 12.22 5.31
N LEU A 43 -14.32 12.71 6.14
CA LEU A 43 -14.61 13.16 7.51
C LEU A 43 -15.50 14.42 7.54
N GLU A 44 -15.43 15.27 6.52
CA GLU A 44 -16.32 16.43 6.36
C GLU A 44 -17.76 16.00 6.01
N LEU A 45 -17.92 14.96 5.18
CA LEU A 45 -19.22 14.44 4.77
C LEU A 45 -19.95 13.72 5.90
N ASP A 46 -19.24 13.01 6.76
CA ASP A 46 -19.79 12.31 7.92
C ASP A 46 -18.80 12.31 9.10
N PRO A 47 -18.84 13.37 9.95
CA PRO A 47 -17.92 13.53 11.08
C PRO A 47 -18.03 12.43 12.15
N ASP A 48 -19.13 11.69 12.17
CA ASP A 48 -19.41 10.62 13.13
C ASP A 48 -19.18 9.23 12.52
N PHE A 49 -18.60 9.16 11.31
CA PHE A 49 -18.37 7.88 10.66
C PHE A 49 -17.17 7.13 11.26
N GLY A 50 -17.45 6.13 12.09
CA GLY A 50 -16.43 5.41 12.86
C GLY A 50 -15.30 4.79 12.04
N LEU A 51 -15.60 4.21 10.86
CA LEU A 51 -14.58 3.63 9.99
C LEU A 51 -13.66 4.71 9.37
N ALA A 52 -14.16 5.94 9.14
CA ALA A 52 -13.34 7.05 8.67
C ALA A 52 -12.30 7.46 9.73
N HIS A 53 -12.67 7.52 11.02
CA HIS A 53 -11.71 7.75 12.11
C HIS A 53 -10.71 6.59 12.25
N CYS A 54 -11.14 5.34 11.96
CA CYS A 54 -10.24 4.19 11.93
C CYS A 54 -9.18 4.33 10.81
N LEU A 55 -9.61 4.70 9.59
CA LEU A 55 -8.71 5.02 8.46
C LEU A 55 -7.73 6.13 8.79
N GLN A 56 -8.18 7.18 9.47
CA GLN A 56 -7.31 8.26 9.95
C GLN A 56 -6.20 7.73 10.87
N GLY A 57 -6.55 6.83 11.79
CA GLY A 57 -5.57 6.15 12.64
C GLY A 57 -4.59 5.29 11.84
N TYR A 58 -5.08 4.46 10.92
CA TYR A 58 -4.23 3.62 10.08
C TYR A 58 -3.26 4.42 9.23
N PHE A 59 -3.72 5.48 8.56
CA PHE A 59 -2.86 6.28 7.70
C PHE A 59 -1.80 7.04 8.48
N ALA A 60 -2.13 7.49 9.69
CA ALA A 60 -1.12 8.07 10.58
C ALA A 60 -0.09 7.02 11.05
N MET A 61 -0.50 5.78 11.33
CA MET A 61 0.42 4.68 11.67
C MET A 61 1.34 4.28 10.51
N LEU A 62 0.84 4.27 9.27
CA LEU A 62 1.62 3.94 8.06
C LEU A 62 2.81 4.89 7.82
N THR A 63 2.81 6.06 8.45
CA THR A 63 3.96 6.98 8.38
C THR A 63 5.15 6.53 9.23
N TYR A 64 4.95 5.59 10.17
CA TYR A 64 5.94 5.14 11.16
C TYR A 64 6.59 6.28 11.95
N LYS A 65 5.85 7.35 12.22
CA LYS A 65 6.32 8.49 13.03
C LYS A 65 5.82 8.37 14.47
N ALA A 66 6.74 8.28 15.43
CA ALA A 66 6.38 8.33 16.86
C ALA A 66 5.61 9.62 17.23
N ALA A 67 5.92 10.74 16.55
CA ALA A 67 5.21 12.00 16.71
C ALA A 67 3.72 11.94 16.32
N ALA A 68 3.31 10.96 15.51
CA ALA A 68 1.91 10.78 15.13
C ALA A 68 1.08 10.04 16.21
N LEU A 69 1.72 9.31 17.15
CA LEU A 69 1.03 8.46 18.12
C LEU A 69 -0.07 9.19 18.93
N PRO A 70 0.10 10.44 19.38
CA PRO A 70 -0.98 11.16 20.07
C PRO A 70 -2.23 11.33 19.18
N ALA A 71 -2.05 11.68 17.91
CA ALA A 71 -3.14 11.84 16.95
C ALA A 71 -3.79 10.49 16.62
N VAL A 72 -2.98 9.42 16.51
CA VAL A 72 -3.51 8.06 16.28
C VAL A 72 -4.36 7.60 17.46
N ARG A 73 -3.92 7.81 18.70
CA ARG A 73 -4.68 7.45 19.91
C ARG A 73 -6.01 8.21 19.98
N GLN A 74 -6.03 9.47 19.57
CA GLN A 74 -7.26 10.25 19.45
C GLN A 74 -8.20 9.68 18.37
N ALA A 75 -7.67 9.35 17.20
CA ALA A 75 -8.44 8.73 16.12
C ALA A 75 -9.02 7.38 16.54
N ALA A 76 -8.24 6.53 17.21
CA ALA A 76 -8.70 5.25 17.75
C ALA A 76 -9.82 5.43 18.79
N THR A 77 -9.71 6.43 19.67
CA THR A 77 -10.75 6.76 20.65
C THR A 77 -12.07 7.16 19.96
N ARG A 78 -11.99 8.01 18.94
CA ARG A 78 -13.17 8.42 18.15
C ARG A 78 -13.76 7.25 17.37
N ALA A 79 -12.92 6.46 16.72
CA ALA A 79 -13.35 5.27 15.99
C ALA A 79 -14.12 4.34 16.93
N ARG A 80 -13.57 4.00 18.10
CA ARG A 80 -14.23 3.18 19.13
C ARG A 80 -15.59 3.76 19.57
N GLN A 81 -15.65 5.06 19.81
CA GLN A 81 -16.90 5.74 20.20
C GLN A 81 -17.97 5.58 19.11
N PHE A 82 -17.63 5.86 17.86
CA PHE A 82 -18.57 5.86 16.76
C PHE A 82 -18.89 4.46 16.21
N THR A 83 -18.06 3.45 16.49
CA THR A 83 -18.33 2.05 16.15
C THR A 83 -18.99 1.25 17.26
N ALA A 84 -19.37 1.86 18.39
CA ALA A 84 -19.95 1.15 19.54
C ALA A 84 -21.17 0.29 19.17
N ASN A 85 -21.98 0.73 18.20
CA ASN A 85 -23.13 0.00 17.66
C ASN A 85 -22.99 -0.33 16.16
N ALA A 86 -21.76 -0.29 15.62
CA ALA A 86 -21.48 -0.64 14.22
C ALA A 86 -21.43 -2.15 14.00
N THR A 87 -21.15 -2.57 12.77
CA THR A 87 -20.99 -4.01 12.47
C THR A 87 -19.82 -4.62 13.24
N PRO A 88 -19.85 -5.95 13.51
CA PRO A 88 -18.68 -6.64 14.07
C PRO A 88 -17.40 -6.44 13.25
N ARG A 89 -17.52 -6.33 11.91
CA ARG A 89 -16.39 -6.03 11.01
C ARG A 89 -15.74 -4.68 11.32
N GLU A 90 -16.55 -3.62 11.44
CA GLU A 90 -16.05 -2.27 11.76
C GLU A 90 -15.44 -2.22 13.16
N GLN A 91 -16.02 -2.93 14.13
CA GLN A 91 -15.46 -3.05 15.48
C GLN A 91 -14.12 -3.81 15.49
N ALA A 92 -13.98 -4.83 14.64
CA ALA A 92 -12.73 -5.58 14.48
C ALA A 92 -11.61 -4.70 13.87
N HIS A 93 -11.92 -3.85 12.88
CA HIS A 93 -10.96 -2.86 12.38
C HIS A 93 -10.47 -1.93 13.51
N VAL A 94 -11.38 -1.43 14.34
CA VAL A 94 -10.98 -0.60 15.50
C VAL A 94 -10.09 -1.38 16.47
N ALA A 95 -10.42 -2.64 16.77
CA ALA A 95 -9.58 -3.49 17.61
C ALA A 95 -8.17 -3.72 17.02
N ALA A 96 -8.06 -3.86 15.69
CA ALA A 96 -6.76 -3.97 15.00
C ALA A 96 -5.95 -2.67 15.09
N LEU A 97 -6.59 -1.50 14.94
CA LEU A 97 -5.94 -0.20 15.12
C LEU A 97 -5.39 -0.06 16.53
N GLU A 98 -6.18 -0.38 17.54
CA GLU A 98 -5.78 -0.30 18.94
C GLU A 98 -4.59 -1.20 19.25
N ALA A 99 -4.63 -2.47 18.79
CA ALA A 99 -3.50 -3.38 18.92
C ALA A 99 -2.23 -2.81 18.27
N TRP A 100 -2.36 -2.24 17.06
CA TRP A 100 -1.21 -1.67 16.37
C TRP A 100 -0.62 -0.46 17.10
N VAL A 101 -1.45 0.41 17.66
CA VAL A 101 -1.05 1.60 18.44
C VAL A 101 -0.36 1.24 19.76
N GLU A 102 -0.71 0.10 20.36
CA GLU A 102 -0.05 -0.41 21.55
C GLU A 102 1.23 -1.21 21.23
N GLY A 103 1.68 -1.22 19.97
CA GLY A 103 2.90 -1.91 19.57
C GLY A 103 2.73 -3.42 19.45
N GLU A 104 1.52 -3.90 19.17
CA GLU A 104 1.21 -5.32 18.95
C GLU A 104 0.88 -5.61 17.47
N PRO A 105 1.84 -5.44 16.52
CA PRO A 105 1.57 -5.59 15.08
C PRO A 105 1.16 -7.01 14.69
N GLU A 106 1.62 -8.04 15.41
CA GLU A 106 1.16 -9.42 15.21
C GLU A 106 -0.31 -9.59 15.53
N ARG A 107 -0.77 -8.99 16.63
CA ARG A 107 -2.18 -9.04 17.03
C ARG A 107 -3.05 -8.25 16.05
N ALA A 108 -2.60 -7.07 15.63
CA ALA A 108 -3.31 -6.29 14.60
C ALA A 108 -3.46 -7.11 13.30
N THR A 109 -2.38 -7.77 12.87
CA THR A 109 -2.36 -8.63 11.68
C THR A 109 -3.29 -9.84 11.81
N ALA A 110 -3.32 -10.49 12.98
CA ALA A 110 -4.24 -11.59 13.24
C ALA A 110 -5.71 -11.15 13.16
N ILE A 111 -6.04 -9.96 13.66
CA ILE A 111 -7.41 -9.41 13.59
C ILE A 111 -7.78 -9.08 12.14
N TRP A 112 -6.91 -8.42 11.36
CA TRP A 112 -7.20 -8.20 9.94
C TRP A 112 -7.32 -9.49 9.16
N GLN A 113 -6.51 -10.51 9.44
CA GLN A 113 -6.65 -11.81 8.79
C GLN A 113 -8.00 -12.47 9.14
N GLN A 114 -8.46 -12.38 10.38
CA GLN A 114 -9.79 -12.84 10.75
C GLN A 114 -10.89 -12.11 9.96
N ILE A 115 -10.78 -10.78 9.80
CA ILE A 115 -11.70 -10.01 8.96
C ILE A 115 -11.69 -10.54 7.52
N VAL A 116 -10.52 -10.82 6.96
CA VAL A 116 -10.38 -11.35 5.60
C VAL A 116 -10.99 -12.75 5.48
N ASP A 117 -10.84 -13.61 6.49
CA ASP A 117 -11.41 -14.96 6.48
C ASP A 117 -12.96 -14.92 6.50
N GLU A 118 -13.55 -14.00 7.26
CA GLU A 118 -15.00 -13.80 7.35
C GLU A 118 -15.57 -12.97 6.17
N HIS A 119 -14.77 -12.04 5.66
CA HIS A 119 -15.11 -11.09 4.61
C HIS A 119 -13.98 -11.06 3.56
N PRO A 120 -13.89 -12.05 2.65
CA PRO A 120 -12.76 -12.21 1.72
C PRO A 120 -12.62 -11.07 0.69
N ARG A 121 -13.58 -10.15 0.66
CA ARG A 121 -13.56 -8.93 -0.15
C ARG A 121 -13.25 -7.66 0.64
N ASP A 122 -12.91 -7.73 1.93
CA ASP A 122 -12.50 -6.54 2.69
C ASP A 122 -11.08 -6.12 2.25
N MET A 123 -11.04 -5.22 1.27
CA MET A 123 -9.79 -4.74 0.67
C MET A 123 -8.90 -4.03 1.70
N LEU A 124 -9.48 -3.28 2.63
CA LEU A 124 -8.73 -2.53 3.62
C LEU A 124 -7.99 -3.49 4.57
N ALA A 125 -8.68 -4.48 5.12
CA ALA A 125 -8.08 -5.48 6.01
C ALA A 125 -7.01 -6.29 5.28
N PHE A 126 -7.31 -6.76 4.06
CA PHE A 126 -6.36 -7.49 3.23
C PHE A 126 -5.08 -6.69 2.99
N ARG A 127 -5.23 -5.42 2.56
CA ARG A 127 -4.08 -4.58 2.23
C ARG A 127 -3.23 -4.25 3.46
N LEU A 128 -3.84 -3.98 4.62
CA LEU A 128 -3.12 -3.71 5.87
C LEU A 128 -2.38 -4.95 6.38
N ALA A 129 -3.03 -6.12 6.38
CA ALA A 129 -2.39 -7.38 6.74
C ALA A 129 -1.22 -7.71 5.82
N HIS A 130 -1.38 -7.52 4.50
CA HIS A 130 -0.30 -7.71 3.53
C HIS A 130 0.88 -6.75 3.81
N PHE A 131 0.60 -5.46 4.04
CA PHE A 131 1.61 -4.45 4.36
C PHE A 131 2.41 -4.79 5.61
N ILE A 132 1.74 -5.15 6.72
CA ILE A 132 2.45 -5.44 7.98
C ILE A 132 3.21 -6.77 7.89
N ASN A 133 2.67 -7.79 7.22
CA ASN A 133 3.43 -9.03 7.01
C ASN A 133 4.69 -8.80 6.19
N PHE A 134 4.69 -7.90 5.20
CA PHE A 134 5.90 -7.50 4.49
C PHE A 134 6.94 -6.91 5.46
N TRP A 135 6.56 -5.91 6.27
CA TRP A 135 7.47 -5.30 7.24
C TRP A 135 7.98 -6.25 8.33
N LEU A 136 7.20 -7.28 8.66
CA LEU A 136 7.60 -8.33 9.60
C LEU A 136 8.42 -9.46 8.94
N GLY A 137 8.69 -9.40 7.63
CA GLY A 137 9.43 -10.44 6.91
C GLY A 137 8.69 -11.77 6.86
N ARG A 138 7.36 -11.74 6.66
CA ARG A 138 6.48 -12.93 6.65
C ARG A 138 5.88 -13.20 5.27
N PRO A 139 6.69 -13.52 4.25
CA PRO A 139 6.20 -13.68 2.88
C PRO A 139 5.25 -14.86 2.71
N HIS A 140 5.47 -15.96 3.42
CA HIS A 140 4.55 -17.10 3.43
C HIS A 140 3.15 -16.72 3.94
N ALA A 141 3.05 -15.82 4.93
CA ALA A 141 1.75 -15.35 5.40
C ALA A 141 1.05 -14.48 4.34
N MET A 142 1.80 -13.62 3.64
CA MET A 142 1.26 -12.86 2.50
C MET A 142 0.74 -13.79 1.41
N LEU A 143 1.50 -14.83 1.06
CA LEU A 143 1.16 -15.77 0.00
C LEU A 143 -0.08 -16.60 0.37
N VAL A 144 -0.15 -17.13 1.60
CA VAL A 144 -1.34 -17.87 2.05
C VAL A 144 -2.59 -16.99 2.04
N SER A 145 -2.47 -15.74 2.51
CA SER A 145 -3.60 -14.81 2.56
C SER A 145 -4.15 -14.48 1.15
N VAL A 146 -3.27 -14.15 0.19
CA VAL A 146 -3.71 -13.80 -1.18
C VAL A 146 -4.33 -14.98 -1.93
N LEU A 147 -3.75 -16.18 -1.80
CA LEU A 147 -4.30 -17.39 -2.40
C LEU A 147 -5.63 -17.81 -1.74
N GLY A 148 -5.80 -17.52 -0.45
CA GLY A 148 -7.03 -17.80 0.28
C GLY A 148 -8.24 -17.02 -0.25
N VAL A 149 -8.00 -15.79 -0.73
CA VAL A 149 -9.09 -14.90 -1.18
C VAL A 149 -9.30 -14.90 -2.68
N GLU A 150 -8.34 -15.32 -3.51
CA GLU A 150 -8.32 -15.04 -4.96
C GLU A 150 -9.62 -15.43 -5.69
N LYS A 151 -10.25 -16.55 -5.32
CA LYS A 151 -11.51 -17.03 -5.91
C LYS A 151 -12.71 -16.08 -5.72
N HIS A 152 -12.61 -15.14 -4.77
CA HIS A 152 -13.65 -14.15 -4.48
C HIS A 152 -13.52 -12.88 -5.33
N TRP A 153 -12.41 -12.73 -6.06
CA TRP A 153 -12.07 -11.54 -6.83
C TRP A 153 -12.08 -11.82 -8.33
N SER A 154 -12.48 -10.81 -9.10
CA SER A 154 -12.50 -10.85 -10.57
C SER A 154 -12.61 -9.43 -11.10
N ASP A 155 -12.56 -9.24 -12.41
CA ASP A 155 -12.70 -7.94 -13.06
C ASP A 155 -14.01 -7.20 -12.72
N SER A 156 -15.04 -7.90 -12.23
CA SER A 156 -16.29 -7.27 -11.80
C SER A 156 -16.27 -6.75 -10.34
N VAL A 157 -15.17 -6.97 -9.60
CA VAL A 157 -15.04 -6.58 -8.19
C VAL A 157 -14.00 -5.48 -8.07
N PRO A 158 -14.39 -4.24 -7.72
CA PRO A 158 -13.46 -3.13 -7.52
C PRO A 158 -12.35 -3.49 -6.54
N GLY A 159 -11.08 -3.31 -6.95
CA GLY A 159 -9.91 -3.69 -6.17
C GLY A 159 -9.19 -4.96 -6.66
N TYR A 160 -9.70 -5.66 -7.67
CA TYR A 160 -9.05 -6.88 -8.18
C TYR A 160 -7.59 -6.67 -8.63
N VAL A 161 -7.27 -5.52 -9.24
CA VAL A 161 -5.89 -5.16 -9.63
C VAL A 161 -4.94 -5.22 -8.42
N ALA A 162 -5.35 -4.67 -7.26
CA ALA A 162 -4.54 -4.70 -6.04
C ALA A 162 -4.33 -6.14 -5.51
N ILE A 163 -5.28 -7.05 -5.72
CA ILE A 163 -5.10 -8.48 -5.40
C ILE A 163 -4.05 -9.11 -6.30
N LEU A 164 -4.10 -8.84 -7.61
CA LEU A 164 -3.10 -9.32 -8.56
C LEU A 164 -1.70 -8.75 -8.24
N ALA A 165 -1.62 -7.48 -7.87
CA ALA A 165 -0.38 -6.84 -7.44
C ALA A 165 0.17 -7.48 -6.15
N CYS A 166 -0.68 -7.72 -5.15
CA CYS A 166 -0.28 -8.41 -3.92
C CYS A 166 0.10 -9.87 -4.17
N ARG A 167 -0.54 -10.54 -5.14
CA ARG A 167 -0.18 -11.89 -5.60
C ARG A 167 1.21 -11.88 -6.23
N CYS A 168 1.49 -10.92 -7.11
CA CYS A 168 2.82 -10.72 -7.70
C CYS A 168 3.90 -10.65 -6.61
N PHE A 169 3.72 -9.70 -5.68
CA PHE A 169 4.70 -9.42 -4.65
C PHE A 169 4.88 -10.61 -3.67
N ALA A 170 3.78 -11.24 -3.24
CA ALA A 170 3.87 -12.40 -2.33
C ALA A 170 4.55 -13.62 -2.97
N HIS A 171 4.30 -13.88 -4.26
CA HIS A 171 5.01 -14.94 -4.97
C HIS A 171 6.50 -14.61 -5.14
N GLU A 172 6.83 -13.37 -5.46
CA GLU A 172 8.21 -12.90 -5.65
C GLU A 172 9.03 -13.08 -4.36
N GLU A 173 8.52 -12.60 -3.23
CA GLU A 173 9.19 -12.74 -1.92
C GLU A 173 9.33 -14.20 -1.44
N CYS A 174 8.55 -15.11 -2.02
CA CYS A 174 8.67 -16.56 -1.83
C CYS A 174 9.56 -17.25 -2.89
N GLY A 175 10.12 -16.52 -3.85
CA GLY A 175 10.96 -17.05 -4.92
C GLY A 175 10.20 -17.70 -6.09
N HIS A 176 8.87 -17.55 -6.15
CA HIS A 176 8.01 -18.08 -7.21
C HIS A 176 7.91 -17.10 -8.38
N TYR A 177 9.02 -16.86 -9.08
CA TYR A 177 9.15 -15.76 -10.05
C TYR A 177 8.24 -15.86 -11.27
N MET A 178 7.91 -17.07 -11.74
CA MET A 178 7.02 -17.25 -12.90
C MET A 178 5.59 -16.80 -12.58
N GLU A 179 5.07 -17.25 -11.44
CA GLU A 179 3.74 -16.88 -10.94
C GLU A 179 3.67 -15.40 -10.58
N ALA A 180 4.74 -14.88 -9.98
CA ALA A 180 4.87 -13.48 -9.62
C ALA A 180 4.74 -12.58 -10.86
N GLU A 181 5.61 -12.77 -11.85
CA GLU A 181 5.63 -11.93 -13.05
C GLU A 181 4.32 -12.02 -13.83
N ALA A 182 3.73 -13.21 -13.96
CA ALA A 182 2.44 -13.39 -14.60
C ALA A 182 1.33 -12.58 -13.89
N ALA A 183 1.29 -12.60 -12.56
CA ALA A 183 0.32 -11.83 -11.78
C ALA A 183 0.53 -10.31 -11.94
N GLY A 184 1.79 -9.85 -11.85
CA GLY A 184 2.12 -8.44 -11.93
C GLY A 184 1.84 -7.86 -13.31
N ARG A 185 2.16 -8.59 -14.38
CA ARG A 185 1.81 -8.17 -15.75
C ARG A 185 0.32 -8.15 -15.99
N ALA A 186 -0.44 -9.11 -15.42
CA ALA A 186 -1.89 -9.12 -15.50
C ALA A 186 -2.54 -7.94 -14.76
N ALA A 187 -1.94 -7.47 -13.67
CA ALA A 187 -2.36 -6.24 -12.98
C ALA A 187 -2.09 -5.01 -13.86
N ILE A 188 -0.89 -4.88 -14.40
CA ILE A 188 -0.49 -3.74 -15.25
C ILE A 188 -1.28 -3.66 -16.56
N GLU A 189 -1.69 -4.78 -17.14
CA GLU A 189 -2.57 -4.80 -18.32
C GLU A 189 -3.94 -4.15 -18.01
N ARG A 190 -4.42 -4.29 -16.77
CA ARG A 190 -5.70 -3.72 -16.32
C ARG A 190 -5.56 -2.27 -15.88
N ASP A 191 -4.49 -1.97 -15.15
CA ASP A 191 -4.16 -0.63 -14.68
C ASP A 191 -2.64 -0.37 -14.80
N PRO A 192 -2.21 0.32 -15.87
CA PRO A 192 -0.80 0.67 -16.06
C PRO A 192 -0.22 1.61 -14.99
N SER A 193 -1.06 2.21 -14.13
CA SER A 193 -0.63 3.08 -13.05
C SER A 193 -0.37 2.35 -11.73
N ASP A 194 -0.64 1.03 -11.64
CA ASP A 194 -0.46 0.26 -10.41
C ASP A 194 1.03 0.15 -10.03
N LEU A 195 1.40 0.91 -9.00
CA LEU A 195 2.80 1.02 -8.56
C LEU A 195 3.29 -0.26 -7.87
N TRP A 196 2.41 -1.02 -7.24
CA TRP A 196 2.79 -2.22 -6.48
C TRP A 196 3.06 -3.40 -7.40
N ALA A 197 2.29 -3.54 -8.47
CA ALA A 197 2.55 -4.49 -9.54
C ALA A 197 3.81 -4.12 -10.33
N ALA A 198 3.99 -2.84 -10.68
CA ALA A 198 5.22 -2.36 -11.31
C ALA A 198 6.45 -2.70 -10.46
N HIS A 199 6.34 -2.49 -9.15
CA HIS A 199 7.35 -2.82 -8.14
C HIS A 199 7.64 -4.31 -8.05
N GLY A 200 6.61 -5.16 -7.89
CA GLY A 200 6.79 -6.61 -7.81
C GLY A 200 7.41 -7.20 -9.09
N VAL A 201 7.05 -6.70 -10.28
CA VAL A 201 7.70 -7.15 -11.52
C VAL A 201 9.15 -6.65 -11.59
N ALA A 202 9.45 -5.44 -11.12
CA ALA A 202 10.83 -4.94 -11.04
C ALA A 202 11.70 -5.86 -10.15
N HIS A 203 11.19 -6.28 -9.00
CA HIS A 203 11.86 -7.29 -8.16
C HIS A 203 12.14 -8.58 -8.93
N VAL A 204 11.13 -9.16 -9.60
CA VAL A 204 11.33 -10.39 -10.38
C VAL A 204 12.43 -10.22 -11.44
N LEU A 205 12.44 -9.08 -12.14
CA LEU A 205 13.44 -8.78 -13.16
C LEU A 205 14.84 -8.60 -12.56
N GLU A 206 14.95 -8.02 -11.36
CA GLU A 206 16.20 -7.92 -10.60
C GLU A 206 16.71 -9.29 -10.17
N MET A 207 15.86 -10.08 -9.51
CA MET A 207 16.22 -11.41 -8.99
C MET A 207 16.60 -12.41 -10.09
N GLN A 208 16.04 -12.26 -11.29
CA GLN A 208 16.40 -13.06 -12.47
C GLN A 208 17.49 -12.42 -13.33
N GLY A 209 18.03 -11.27 -12.93
CA GLY A 209 19.13 -10.62 -13.60
C GLY A 209 18.82 -10.06 -14.98
N ARG A 210 17.55 -9.73 -15.26
CA ARG A 210 17.03 -9.20 -16.52
C ARG A 210 17.09 -7.67 -16.55
N ARG A 211 18.27 -7.09 -16.25
CA ARG A 211 18.47 -5.63 -16.07
C ARG A 211 17.93 -4.76 -17.22
N GLY A 212 18.24 -5.13 -18.46
CA GLY A 212 17.80 -4.36 -19.63
C GLY A 212 16.28 -4.33 -19.76
N GLU A 213 15.62 -5.44 -19.46
CA GLU A 213 14.16 -5.52 -19.44
C GLU A 213 13.56 -4.75 -18.27
N GLY A 214 14.18 -4.82 -17.08
CA GLY A 214 13.78 -4.03 -15.91
C GLY A 214 13.78 -2.52 -16.18
N LEU A 215 14.81 -2.02 -16.88
CA LEU A 215 14.87 -0.62 -17.29
C LEU A 215 13.76 -0.26 -18.30
N LEU A 216 13.55 -1.08 -19.33
CA LEU A 216 12.49 -0.86 -20.31
C LEU A 216 11.10 -0.90 -19.66
N TRP A 217 10.89 -1.82 -18.71
CA TRP A 217 9.67 -1.96 -17.95
C TRP A 217 9.32 -0.68 -17.18
N LEU A 218 10.26 -0.16 -16.40
CA LEU A 218 10.04 1.05 -15.61
C LEU A 218 9.88 2.30 -16.49
N ASP A 219 10.69 2.43 -17.55
CA ASP A 219 10.59 3.56 -18.49
C ASP A 219 9.22 3.64 -19.19
N GLN A 220 8.69 2.50 -19.64
CA GLN A 220 7.38 2.44 -20.27
C GLN A 220 6.23 2.78 -19.33
N LEU A 221 6.35 2.41 -18.04
CA LEU A 221 5.33 2.65 -17.04
C LEU A 221 5.39 4.04 -16.41
N ALA A 222 6.56 4.68 -16.39
CA ALA A 222 6.78 5.97 -15.73
C ALA A 222 5.77 7.06 -16.14
N ARG A 223 5.32 7.04 -17.41
CA ARG A 223 4.31 7.96 -17.94
C ARG A 223 2.92 7.85 -17.30
N HIS A 224 2.67 6.80 -16.52
CA HIS A 224 1.39 6.54 -15.85
C HIS A 224 1.41 6.90 -14.36
N TRP A 225 2.53 7.39 -13.82
CA TRP A 225 2.70 7.63 -12.38
C TRP A 225 2.38 9.06 -11.93
N ASP A 226 1.68 9.83 -12.76
CA ASP A 226 1.24 11.17 -12.37
C ASP A 226 0.29 11.09 -11.16
N GLY A 227 0.58 11.89 -10.13
CA GLY A 227 -0.12 11.89 -8.85
C GLY A 227 0.12 10.66 -7.95
N ALA A 228 1.08 9.80 -8.30
CA ALA A 228 1.58 8.75 -7.41
C ALA A 228 2.25 9.31 -6.15
N SER A 229 2.16 8.54 -5.07
CA SER A 229 2.92 8.76 -3.83
C SER A 229 4.41 8.43 -4.01
N ASN A 230 5.18 8.55 -2.93
CA ASN A 230 6.62 8.31 -2.88
C ASN A 230 7.04 6.87 -3.28
N ILE A 231 6.12 5.91 -3.44
CA ILE A 231 6.47 4.62 -4.06
C ILE A 231 7.08 4.80 -5.45
N ARG A 232 6.71 5.87 -6.18
CA ARG A 232 7.39 6.21 -7.44
C ARG A 232 8.90 6.43 -7.27
N HIS A 233 9.35 6.98 -6.14
CA HIS A 233 10.77 7.13 -5.83
C HIS A 233 11.42 5.76 -5.66
N HIS A 234 10.73 4.81 -5.03
CA HIS A 234 11.23 3.45 -4.89
C HIS A 234 11.35 2.72 -6.24
N LEU A 235 10.42 2.96 -7.19
CA LEU A 235 10.55 2.44 -8.55
C LEU A 235 11.78 3.03 -9.28
N TRP A 236 12.08 4.31 -9.09
CA TRP A 236 13.33 4.90 -9.62
C TRP A 236 14.58 4.37 -8.92
N TRP A 237 14.49 3.99 -7.65
CA TRP A 237 15.57 3.30 -6.95
C TRP A 237 15.84 1.92 -7.57
N HIS A 238 14.80 1.18 -7.98
CA HIS A 238 14.96 -0.06 -8.77
C HIS A 238 15.62 0.19 -10.13
N ALA A 239 15.25 1.26 -10.84
CA ALA A 239 15.95 1.65 -12.06
C ALA A 239 17.45 1.90 -11.79
N ALA A 240 17.78 2.56 -10.68
CA ALA A 240 19.15 2.78 -10.28
C ALA A 240 19.87 1.46 -9.90
N MET A 241 19.21 0.51 -9.27
CA MET A 241 19.78 -0.83 -9.03
C MET A 241 20.15 -1.54 -10.35
N PHE A 242 19.27 -1.51 -11.36
CA PHE A 242 19.59 -2.07 -12.67
C PHE A 242 20.79 -1.38 -13.34
N HIS A 243 20.94 -0.06 -13.20
CA HIS A 243 22.12 0.66 -13.68
C HIS A 243 23.38 0.30 -12.89
N LEU A 244 23.27 0.17 -11.57
CA LEU A 244 24.37 -0.23 -10.69
C LEU A 244 24.93 -1.59 -11.09
N GLU A 245 24.06 -2.59 -11.30
CA GLU A 245 24.46 -3.94 -11.72
C GLU A 245 25.07 -3.97 -13.14
N ARG A 246 24.84 -2.95 -13.95
CA ARG A 246 25.48 -2.75 -15.26
C ARG A 246 26.79 -1.95 -15.17
N GLY A 247 27.18 -1.50 -13.98
CA GLY A 247 28.36 -0.67 -13.76
C GLY A 247 28.19 0.81 -14.14
N ASP A 248 26.96 1.26 -14.40
CA ASP A 248 26.67 2.64 -14.83
C ASP A 248 26.43 3.55 -13.62
N THR A 249 27.49 3.78 -12.84
CA THR A 249 27.42 4.59 -11.61
C THR A 249 27.05 6.04 -11.86
N GLY A 250 27.39 6.59 -13.03
CA GLY A 250 26.98 7.93 -13.44
C GLY A 250 25.47 8.08 -13.51
N ARG A 251 24.77 7.09 -14.11
CA ARG A 251 23.31 7.11 -14.16
C ARG A 251 22.67 6.85 -12.79
N VAL A 252 23.29 6.04 -11.93
CA VAL A 252 22.84 5.84 -10.54
C VAL A 252 22.82 7.17 -9.79
N LEU A 253 23.90 7.95 -9.84
CA LEU A 253 23.99 9.25 -9.17
C LEU A 253 22.98 10.26 -9.74
N ALA A 254 22.80 10.29 -11.06
CA ALA A 254 21.78 11.14 -11.66
C ALA A 254 20.36 10.79 -11.17
N LEU A 255 20.00 9.50 -11.12
CA LEU A 255 18.70 9.06 -10.59
C LEU A 255 18.55 9.35 -9.09
N TYR A 256 19.63 9.29 -8.32
CA TYR A 256 19.63 9.70 -6.92
C TYR A 256 19.22 11.18 -6.80
N ASP A 257 19.91 12.07 -7.50
CA ASP A 257 19.70 13.52 -7.38
C ASP A 257 18.39 14.00 -8.02
N GLU A 258 17.97 13.37 -9.12
CA GLU A 258 16.88 13.89 -9.96
C GLU A 258 15.57 13.11 -9.80
N ALA A 259 15.58 11.90 -9.24
CA ALA A 259 14.41 11.04 -9.20
C ALA A 259 14.01 10.60 -7.78
N PHE A 260 14.80 9.75 -7.12
CA PHE A 260 14.36 9.14 -5.84
C PHE A 260 14.86 9.86 -4.59
N ARG A 261 15.72 10.88 -4.73
CA ARG A 261 16.08 11.82 -3.66
C ARG A 261 16.09 13.29 -4.12
N ASP A 262 15.30 13.66 -5.11
CA ASP A 262 15.18 15.06 -5.55
C ASP A 262 14.56 15.94 -4.45
N HIS A 263 15.39 16.75 -3.81
CA HIS A 263 14.99 17.68 -2.75
C HIS A 263 14.04 18.80 -3.23
N ARG A 264 13.87 18.97 -4.54
CA ARG A 264 12.92 19.92 -5.14
C ARG A 264 11.56 19.29 -5.42
N SER A 265 11.44 17.96 -5.37
CA SER A 265 10.18 17.24 -5.56
C SER A 265 9.16 17.65 -4.49
N PRO A 266 7.91 18.00 -4.86
CA PRO A 266 6.86 18.30 -3.89
C PRO A 266 6.62 17.18 -2.88
N LEU A 267 6.74 15.91 -3.30
CA LEU A 267 6.59 14.75 -2.42
C LEU A 267 7.70 14.71 -1.35
N THR A 268 8.93 15.00 -1.74
CA THR A 268 10.08 15.05 -0.82
C THR A 268 10.00 16.27 0.09
N GLN A 269 9.50 17.41 -0.37
CA GLN A 269 9.28 18.58 0.48
C GLN A 269 8.16 18.36 1.50
N ALA A 270 7.09 17.65 1.11
CA ALA A 270 5.99 17.32 2.00
C ALA A 270 6.40 16.33 3.10
N GLN A 271 7.29 15.38 2.78
CA GLN A 271 7.77 14.35 3.71
C GLN A 271 9.29 14.13 3.58
N PRO A 272 10.12 15.08 4.05
CA PRO A 272 11.57 15.07 3.82
C PRO A 272 12.31 13.92 4.50
N ASP A 273 11.68 13.34 5.52
CA ASP A 273 12.09 12.26 6.40
C ASP A 273 11.25 10.99 6.19
N LEU A 274 10.53 10.84 5.07
CA LEU A 274 9.80 9.61 4.78
C LEU A 274 10.78 8.42 4.81
N TYR A 275 10.51 7.44 5.67
CA TYR A 275 11.44 6.37 5.95
C TYR A 275 11.84 5.57 4.70
N ILE A 276 10.93 5.35 3.74
CA ILE A 276 11.22 4.67 2.47
C ILE A 276 12.22 5.47 1.63
N ASP A 277 12.01 6.78 1.48
CA ASP A 277 12.92 7.64 0.69
C ASP A 277 14.32 7.71 1.32
N VAL A 278 14.37 7.78 2.66
CA VAL A 278 15.64 7.75 3.40
C VAL A 278 16.33 6.39 3.24
N GLN A 279 15.60 5.28 3.31
CA GLN A 279 16.12 3.93 3.08
C GLN A 279 16.65 3.76 1.65
N ASN A 280 15.92 4.23 0.64
CA ASN A 280 16.36 4.21 -0.77
C ASN A 280 17.70 4.95 -0.93
N ALA A 281 17.77 6.17 -0.41
CA ALA A 281 18.97 6.99 -0.48
C ALA A 281 20.16 6.34 0.24
N ALA A 282 20.00 5.97 1.50
CA ALA A 282 21.08 5.38 2.30
C ALA A 282 21.55 4.04 1.72
N SER A 283 20.62 3.18 1.30
CA SER A 283 20.93 1.86 0.76
C SER A 283 21.67 1.92 -0.58
N MET A 284 21.37 2.92 -1.43
CA MET A 284 22.06 3.11 -2.71
C MET A 284 23.49 3.64 -2.51
N LEU A 285 23.65 4.69 -1.71
CA LEU A 285 24.97 5.25 -1.42
C LEU A 285 25.90 4.22 -0.76
N TRP A 286 25.36 3.39 0.14
CA TRP A 286 26.11 2.30 0.74
C TRP A 286 26.61 1.28 -0.29
N ARG A 287 25.82 0.96 -1.32
CA ARG A 287 26.21 0.04 -2.39
C ARG A 287 27.26 0.64 -3.33
N LEU A 288 27.14 1.92 -3.66
CA LEU A 288 28.13 2.63 -4.48
C LEU A 288 29.50 2.76 -3.81
N ALA A 289 29.55 2.71 -2.48
CA ALA A 289 30.78 2.79 -1.71
C ALA A 289 31.53 1.45 -1.58
N ARG A 290 30.95 0.34 -2.06
CA ARG A 290 31.56 -1.01 -2.04
C ARG A 290 32.22 -1.34 -3.37
#